data_AF-A0A8R7QIC5-F1
#
_entry.id   AF-A0A8R7QIC5-F1
#
_cell.length_a   1.000
_cell.length_b   1.000
_cell.length_c   1.000
_cell.angle_alpha   90.00
_cell.angle_beta   90.00
_cell.angle_gamma   90.00
#
_symmetry.space_group_name_H-M   'P 1'
#
loop_
_entity.id
_entity.type
_entity.pdbx_description
1 polymer ?
#
loop_
_entity_poly.entity_id
_entity_poly.type
_entity_poly.pdbx_seq_one_letter_code
_entity_poly.pdbx_strand_id
1 'polypeptide(L)'
;MDVDCEVSAAAATAVTNGLGGGEQAAAAPVSADQLDVEAYAAQYSGRTRVARLLFIAERCGVEAIQLEALRMAHDEARAREDTVLYLDAVLKINGRLGPRYRHDQAWVDSVNRRAEQRKEKLETELNGYRTNLIKESIRMGYNDIGDFFYAHGHLSEAFKSYIRTRDYCTTSKHIVQMCMHVILVSIELGQFAHVTNYVSKAEQTPDTLDAVIVAKLRAAAGLANLETKKYKLAARKFLETGPELGSNYSEVIAPQDVAVYGALCALASFDRSELKSKVIDNINFRNFLELVPEVRELVNDFYASRYGSCLEHLEKLKPNLLLDIHLREHLGTLYNDIRHKAIIQYTLPFISVDLNTMASAFKSSVSMLEKELAALITENKIQVPLRRFLILLHIPS
;
A
#
# COMPACT_ATOMS: atom_id res chain seq x y z
N MET A 1 5.02 -79.67 -18.33
CA MET A 1 5.65 -78.94 -17.19
C MET A 1 5.59 -77.46 -17.56
N ASP A 2 4.44 -76.80 -17.67
CA ASP A 2 3.19 -76.84 -16.89
C ASP A 2 3.43 -76.69 -15.40
N VAL A 3 3.52 -75.43 -14.97
CA VAL A 3 3.10 -74.86 -13.67
C VAL A 3 2.88 -73.36 -13.98
N ASP A 4 1.65 -72.98 -14.34
CA ASP A 4 0.65 -72.28 -13.50
C ASP A 4 0.97 -70.78 -13.32
N CYS A 5 0.05 -69.82 -13.40
CA CYS A 5 -1.40 -69.87 -13.47
C CYS A 5 -1.91 -68.50 -13.97
N GLU A 6 -2.82 -68.56 -14.94
CA GLU A 6 -4.12 -67.87 -14.96
C GLU A 6 -4.20 -66.34 -14.78
N VAL A 7 -4.46 -65.71 -15.93
CA VAL A 7 -5.34 -64.55 -16.08
C VAL A 7 -6.80 -65.03 -16.01
N SER A 8 -7.63 -64.46 -15.12
CA SER A 8 -9.04 -64.17 -15.38
C SER A 8 -9.67 -63.40 -14.22
N ALA A 9 -10.30 -62.25 -14.50
CA ALA A 9 -11.76 -62.11 -14.43
C ALA A 9 -12.16 -60.64 -14.38
N ALA A 10 -13.01 -60.28 -15.34
CA ALA A 10 -13.69 -59.01 -15.45
C ALA A 10 -14.78 -58.82 -14.37
N ALA A 11 -14.98 -57.58 -13.93
CA ALA A 11 -16.28 -57.01 -13.54
C ALA A 11 -16.06 -55.49 -13.36
N ALA A 12 -16.41 -54.67 -14.34
CA ALA A 12 -17.73 -54.09 -14.52
C ALA A 12 -18.07 -52.98 -13.49
N THR A 13 -18.33 -51.81 -14.07
CA THR A 13 -19.28 -50.76 -13.67
C THR A 13 -18.85 -49.61 -12.75
N ALA A 14 -19.03 -48.42 -13.33
CA ALA A 14 -19.42 -47.14 -12.73
C ALA A 14 -18.34 -46.26 -12.08
N VAL A 15 -17.73 -45.38 -12.89
CA VAL A 15 -17.62 -43.97 -12.52
C VAL A 15 -17.97 -43.11 -13.73
N THR A 16 -19.15 -42.48 -13.65
CA THR A 16 -19.63 -41.43 -14.53
C THR A 16 -18.79 -40.16 -14.36
N ASN A 17 -18.58 -39.49 -15.49
CA ASN A 17 -18.05 -38.13 -15.66
C ASN A 17 -18.37 -37.14 -14.52
N GLY A 18 -17.38 -36.31 -14.18
CA GLY A 18 -17.58 -35.09 -13.42
C GLY A 18 -16.41 -34.14 -13.60
N LEU A 19 -16.59 -33.15 -14.47
CA LEU A 19 -15.76 -31.95 -14.59
C LEU A 19 -15.56 -31.32 -13.20
N GLY A 20 -14.31 -31.02 -12.84
CA GLY A 20 -13.97 -30.29 -11.61
C GLY A 20 -12.87 -29.29 -11.88
N GLY A 21 -13.26 -28.11 -12.38
CA GLY A 21 -12.39 -26.95 -12.38
C GLY A 21 -12.08 -26.53 -10.94
N GLY A 22 -10.79 -26.47 -10.59
CA GLY A 22 -10.34 -25.93 -9.32
C GLY A 22 -10.53 -24.42 -9.32
N GLU A 23 -11.62 -23.95 -8.72
CA GLU A 23 -11.75 -22.57 -8.27
C GLU A 23 -10.64 -22.29 -7.26
N GLN A 24 -9.70 -21.43 -7.64
CA GLN A 24 -8.86 -20.72 -6.67
C GLN A 24 -9.79 -19.88 -5.81
N ALA A 25 -9.97 -20.30 -4.56
CA ALA A 25 -10.76 -19.60 -3.57
C ALA A 25 -10.20 -18.18 -3.40
N ALA A 26 -10.93 -17.19 -3.91
CA ALA A 26 -10.70 -15.79 -3.63
C ALA A 26 -10.80 -15.58 -2.12
N ALA A 27 -9.72 -15.11 -1.49
CA ALA A 27 -9.70 -14.80 -0.07
C ALA A 27 -10.79 -13.76 0.24
N ALA A 28 -11.71 -14.13 1.12
CA ALA A 28 -12.82 -13.28 1.53
C ALA A 28 -12.31 -12.13 2.43
N PRO A 29 -13.01 -10.98 2.47
CA PRO A 29 -12.77 -9.92 3.45
C PRO A 29 -12.84 -10.42 4.88
N VAL A 30 -11.74 -10.17 5.54
CA VAL A 30 -11.43 -10.53 6.91
C VAL A 30 -11.85 -9.35 7.81
N SER A 31 -12.70 -9.56 8.81
CA SER A 31 -12.96 -8.53 9.84
C SER A 31 -11.67 -8.21 10.61
N ALA A 32 -11.52 -7.05 11.26
CA ALA A 32 -10.30 -6.73 12.03
C ALA A 32 -9.92 -7.81 13.08
N ASP A 33 -10.88 -8.59 13.57
CA ASP A 33 -10.67 -9.75 14.45
C ASP A 33 -10.04 -10.99 13.78
N GLN A 34 -9.81 -10.95 12.47
CA GLN A 34 -9.34 -12.10 11.68
C GLN A 34 -8.09 -11.77 10.85
N LEU A 35 -7.48 -10.57 10.97
CA LEU A 35 -6.31 -10.19 10.17
C LEU A 35 -5.21 -11.23 10.29
N ASP A 36 -4.89 -11.89 9.18
CA ASP A 36 -3.76 -12.80 9.06
C ASP A 36 -2.48 -11.97 8.93
N VAL A 37 -1.74 -11.89 10.04
CA VAL A 37 -0.53 -11.05 10.16
C VAL A 37 0.57 -11.59 9.27
N GLU A 38 0.70 -12.91 9.17
CA GLU A 38 1.67 -13.59 8.33
C GLU A 38 1.43 -13.33 6.85
N ALA A 39 0.20 -13.50 6.38
CA ALA A 39 -0.18 -13.24 4.99
C ALA A 39 -0.03 -11.75 4.64
N TYR A 40 -0.29 -10.85 5.58
CA TYR A 40 -0.04 -9.42 5.40
C TYR A 40 1.46 -9.13 5.30
N ALA A 41 2.27 -9.60 6.24
CA ALA A 41 3.71 -9.35 6.28
C ALA A 41 4.44 -9.92 5.06
N ALA A 42 4.00 -11.08 4.56
CA ALA A 42 4.58 -11.75 3.39
C ALA A 42 4.55 -10.90 2.11
N GLN A 43 3.63 -9.94 2.00
CA GLN A 43 3.50 -9.05 0.83
C GLN A 43 4.63 -8.02 0.74
N TYR A 44 5.26 -7.70 1.87
CA TYR A 44 6.29 -6.68 1.96
C TYR A 44 7.66 -7.31 2.16
N SER A 45 8.73 -6.56 1.96
CA SER A 45 10.09 -6.92 2.35
C SER A 45 10.79 -5.67 2.90
N GLY A 46 12.10 -5.68 3.11
CA GLY A 46 12.79 -4.47 3.56
C GLY A 46 12.36 -3.98 4.96
N ARG A 47 12.73 -2.75 5.31
CA ARG A 47 12.42 -2.14 6.61
C ARG A 47 10.91 -1.88 6.78
N THR A 48 10.21 -1.61 5.67
CA THR A 48 8.77 -1.32 5.69
C THR A 48 7.95 -2.46 6.29
N ARG A 49 8.35 -3.73 6.10
CA ARG A 49 7.66 -4.87 6.72
C ARG A 49 7.64 -4.78 8.24
N VAL A 50 8.79 -4.50 8.86
CA VAL A 50 8.88 -4.34 10.33
C VAL A 50 8.12 -3.11 10.79
N ALA A 51 8.22 -1.99 10.07
CA ALA A 51 7.49 -0.77 10.38
C ALA A 51 5.96 -0.99 10.35
N ARG A 52 5.45 -1.72 9.35
CA ARG A 52 4.03 -2.07 9.23
C ARG A 52 3.57 -3.02 10.34
N LEU A 53 4.38 -4.02 10.71
CA LEU A 53 4.09 -4.92 11.85
C LEU A 53 3.98 -4.14 13.16
N LEU A 54 4.91 -3.22 13.42
CA LEU A 54 4.87 -2.34 14.60
C LEU A 54 3.63 -1.44 14.58
N PHE A 55 3.28 -0.88 13.41
CA PHE A 55 2.09 -0.05 13.23
C PHE A 55 0.78 -0.81 13.49
N ILE A 56 0.69 -2.07 13.04
CA ILE A 56 -0.45 -2.97 13.33
C ILE A 56 -0.51 -3.26 14.83
N ALA A 57 0.61 -3.61 15.44
CA ALA A 57 0.69 -3.94 16.86
C ALA A 57 0.20 -2.80 17.78
N GLU A 58 0.42 -1.55 17.40
CA GLU A 58 -0.02 -0.39 18.18
C GLU A 58 -1.53 -0.13 18.10
N ARG A 59 -2.22 -0.68 17.10
CA ARG A 59 -3.50 -0.12 16.64
C ARG A 59 -4.60 -1.14 16.33
N CYS A 60 -4.26 -2.43 16.22
CA CYS A 60 -5.23 -3.50 15.99
C CYS A 60 -6.28 -3.61 17.11
N GLY A 61 -5.93 -3.27 18.36
CA GLY A 61 -6.83 -3.38 19.51
C GLY A 61 -7.13 -4.81 19.97
N VAL A 62 -6.59 -5.82 19.27
CA VAL A 62 -6.75 -7.25 19.57
C VAL A 62 -5.41 -7.80 20.07
N GLU A 63 -5.38 -8.30 21.30
CA GLU A 63 -4.12 -8.73 21.95
C GLU A 63 -3.40 -9.85 21.19
N ALA A 64 -4.12 -10.83 20.66
CA ALA A 64 -3.53 -11.93 19.90
C ALA A 64 -2.78 -11.43 18.65
N ILE A 65 -3.41 -10.57 17.85
CA ILE A 65 -2.83 -9.95 16.65
C ILE A 65 -1.65 -9.05 17.03
N GLN A 66 -1.78 -8.28 18.12
CA GLN A 66 -0.71 -7.44 18.62
C GLN A 66 0.54 -8.26 18.98
N LEU A 67 0.37 -9.33 19.76
CA LEU A 67 1.48 -10.17 20.20
C LEU A 67 2.15 -10.89 19.04
N GLU A 68 1.37 -11.36 18.06
CA GLU A 68 1.91 -12.00 16.86
C GLU A 68 2.70 -11.01 15.99
N ALA A 69 2.15 -9.81 15.74
CA ALA A 69 2.86 -8.77 14.99
C ALA A 69 4.16 -8.34 15.67
N LEU A 70 4.17 -8.21 17.01
CA LEU A 70 5.38 -7.90 17.77
C LEU A 70 6.40 -9.05 17.74
N ARG A 71 5.95 -10.30 17.80
CA ARG A 71 6.80 -11.48 17.69
C ARG A 71 7.54 -11.48 16.36
N MET A 72 6.82 -11.29 15.26
CA MET A 72 7.38 -11.21 13.92
C MET A 72 8.30 -10.00 13.75
N ALA A 73 7.91 -8.82 14.24
CA ALA A 73 8.73 -7.61 14.17
C ALA A 73 10.08 -7.79 14.89
N HIS A 74 10.06 -8.41 16.09
CA HIS A 74 11.27 -8.73 16.84
C HIS A 74 12.16 -9.72 16.08
N ASP A 75 11.60 -10.83 15.61
CA ASP A 75 12.37 -11.89 14.96
C ASP A 75 13.01 -11.37 13.65
N GLU A 76 12.29 -10.54 12.89
CA GLU A 76 12.82 -9.95 11.67
C GLU A 76 13.84 -8.82 11.92
N ALA A 77 13.63 -7.97 12.93
CA ALA A 77 14.62 -6.96 13.31
C ALA A 77 15.93 -7.61 13.79
N ARG A 78 15.84 -8.70 14.56
CA ARG A 78 17.00 -9.47 15.02
C ARG A 78 17.74 -10.14 13.86
N ALA A 79 17.02 -10.70 12.88
CA ALA A 79 17.61 -11.33 11.70
C ALA A 79 18.36 -10.32 10.80
N ARG A 80 17.94 -9.05 10.81
CA ARG A 80 18.55 -7.96 10.03
C ARG A 80 19.67 -7.23 10.75
N GLU A 81 19.93 -7.56 12.02
CA GLU A 81 20.85 -6.81 12.89
C GLU A 81 20.47 -5.33 13.06
N ASP A 82 19.18 -4.98 12.90
CA ASP A 82 18.69 -3.63 13.13
C ASP A 82 18.37 -3.44 14.62
N THR A 83 19.35 -2.91 15.34
CA THR A 83 19.24 -2.69 16.79
C THR A 83 18.17 -1.68 17.17
N VAL A 84 17.86 -0.71 16.29
CA VAL A 84 16.88 0.35 16.57
C VAL A 84 15.47 -0.24 16.59
N LEU A 85 15.10 -0.98 15.54
CA LEU A 85 13.79 -1.64 15.47
C LEU A 85 13.67 -2.79 16.46
N TYR A 86 14.77 -3.51 16.73
CA TYR A 86 14.79 -4.55 17.75
C TYR A 86 14.45 -3.99 19.14
N LEU A 87 15.10 -2.90 19.55
CA LEU A 87 14.84 -2.28 20.86
C LEU A 87 13.40 -1.76 20.96
N ASP A 88 12.87 -1.18 19.88
CA ASP A 88 11.49 -0.72 19.81
C ASP A 88 10.48 -1.89 19.94
N ALA A 89 10.73 -3.00 19.26
CA ALA A 89 9.92 -4.22 19.38
C ALA A 89 9.98 -4.79 20.80
N VAL A 90 11.17 -4.92 21.40
CA VAL A 90 11.34 -5.42 22.78
C VAL A 90 10.59 -4.56 23.79
N LEU A 91 10.69 -3.24 23.66
CA LEU A 91 9.99 -2.28 24.51
C LEU A 91 8.46 -2.47 24.42
N LYS A 92 7.94 -2.64 23.20
CA LYS A 92 6.50 -2.86 22.96
C LYS A 92 6.02 -4.24 23.40
N ILE A 93 6.85 -5.27 23.32
CA ILE A 93 6.55 -6.61 23.85
C ILE A 93 6.37 -6.55 25.38
N ASN A 94 7.21 -5.77 26.07
CA ASN A 94 7.14 -5.55 27.52
C ASN A 94 7.06 -6.87 28.32
N GLY A 95 7.83 -7.87 27.90
CA GLY A 95 7.91 -9.18 28.55
C GLY A 95 6.73 -10.15 28.33
N ARG A 96 5.72 -9.76 27.53
CA ARG A 96 4.49 -10.56 27.32
C ARG A 96 4.71 -11.85 26.51
N LEU A 97 5.77 -11.93 25.70
CA LEU A 97 6.09 -13.10 24.86
C LEU A 97 7.10 -14.08 25.50
N GLY A 98 7.39 -13.91 26.79
CA GLY A 98 8.30 -14.79 27.53
C GLY A 98 9.80 -14.40 27.41
N PRO A 99 10.71 -15.20 28.00
CA PRO A 99 12.10 -14.80 28.22
C PRO A 99 12.92 -14.58 26.94
N ARG A 100 12.60 -15.30 25.85
CA ARG A 100 13.31 -15.21 24.57
C ARG A 100 13.22 -13.82 23.92
N TYR A 101 12.14 -13.10 24.21
CA TYR A 101 11.82 -11.79 23.62
C TYR A 101 12.17 -10.63 24.56
N ARG A 102 12.97 -10.90 25.61
CA ARG A 102 13.49 -9.87 26.51
C ARG A 102 14.72 -9.20 25.90
N HIS A 103 15.01 -8.01 26.42
CA HIS A 103 16.18 -7.24 26.05
C HIS A 103 17.49 -8.03 26.28
N ASP A 104 18.14 -8.39 25.18
CA ASP A 104 19.47 -9.00 25.13
C ASP A 104 20.56 -7.93 24.88
N GLN A 105 21.06 -7.31 25.95
CA GLN A 105 22.10 -6.27 25.87
C GLN A 105 23.39 -6.80 25.26
N ALA A 106 23.78 -8.04 25.58
CA ALA A 106 25.01 -8.65 25.06
C ALA A 106 24.95 -8.82 23.54
N TRP A 107 23.78 -9.20 22.99
CA TRP A 107 23.57 -9.25 21.55
C TRP A 107 23.70 -7.85 20.92
N VAL A 108 23.03 -6.84 21.49
CA VAL A 108 23.08 -5.44 21.00
C VAL A 108 24.52 -4.92 20.97
N ASP A 109 25.27 -5.11 22.06
CA ASP A 109 26.66 -4.68 22.15
C ASP A 109 27.54 -5.40 21.11
N SER A 110 27.29 -6.69 20.88
CA SER A 110 28.03 -7.45 19.87
C SER A 110 27.75 -6.96 18.45
N VAL A 111 26.50 -6.63 18.12
CA VAL A 111 26.09 -6.12 16.81
C VAL A 111 26.72 -4.75 16.59
N ASN A 112 26.58 -3.84 17.56
CA ASN A 112 27.15 -2.49 17.48
C ASN A 112 28.68 -2.52 17.31
N ARG A 113 29.36 -3.42 18.04
CA ARG A 113 30.81 -3.59 17.89
C ARG A 113 31.20 -4.10 16.49
N ARG A 114 30.46 -5.07 15.93
CA ARG A 114 30.70 -5.54 14.55
C ARG A 114 30.41 -4.45 13.52
N ALA A 115 29.35 -3.68 13.73
CA ALA A 115 28.97 -2.56 12.88
C ALA A 115 30.07 -1.50 12.83
N GLU A 116 30.63 -1.09 13.97
CA GLU A 116 31.69 -0.08 14.00
C GLU A 116 32.96 -0.56 13.27
N GLN A 117 33.37 -1.82 13.48
CA GLN A 117 34.51 -2.40 12.74
C GLN A 117 34.26 -2.44 11.23
N ARG A 118 33.02 -2.76 10.81
CA ARG A 118 32.66 -2.78 9.40
C ARG A 118 32.66 -1.38 8.80
N LYS A 119 32.17 -0.38 9.54
CA LYS A 119 32.17 1.02 9.16
C LYS A 119 33.59 1.54 8.95
N GLU A 120 34.49 1.35 9.91
CA GLU A 120 35.90 1.76 9.78
C GLU A 120 36.57 1.16 8.53
N LYS A 121 36.29 -0.12 8.25
CA LYS A 121 36.79 -0.80 7.05
C LYS A 121 36.25 -0.16 5.77
N LEU A 122 34.94 0.09 5.67
CA LEU A 122 34.33 0.72 4.50
C LEU A 122 34.85 2.15 4.27
N GLU A 123 35.05 2.92 5.35
CA GLU A 123 35.63 4.27 5.27
C GLU A 123 37.09 4.24 4.78
N THR A 124 37.88 3.27 5.24
CA THR A 124 39.26 3.06 4.79
C THR A 124 39.32 2.69 3.31
N GLU A 125 38.46 1.76 2.87
CA GLU A 125 38.33 1.36 1.46
C GLU A 125 37.94 2.55 0.58
N LEU A 126 36.92 3.31 0.99
CA LEU A 126 36.48 4.52 0.26
C LEU A 126 37.60 5.56 0.17
N ASN A 127 38.37 5.77 1.24
CA ASN A 127 39.48 6.71 1.21
C ASN A 127 40.56 6.25 0.21
N GLY A 128 40.87 4.95 0.16
CA GLY A 128 41.73 4.37 -0.86
C GLY A 128 41.24 4.62 -2.29
N TYR A 129 39.93 4.42 -2.54
CA TYR A 129 39.34 4.71 -3.84
C TYR A 129 39.41 6.19 -4.22
N ARG A 130 39.25 7.09 -3.25
CA ARG A 130 39.38 8.54 -3.44
C ARG A 130 40.82 8.95 -3.78
N THR A 131 41.81 8.38 -3.11
CA THR A 131 43.23 8.62 -3.43
C THR A 131 43.57 8.15 -4.84
N ASN A 132 43.00 7.01 -5.27
CA ASN A 132 43.22 6.46 -6.61
C ASN A 132 42.39 7.17 -7.70
N LEU A 133 41.46 8.05 -7.34
CA LEU A 133 40.62 8.85 -8.25
C LEU A 133 39.78 8.04 -9.26
N ILE A 134 39.43 6.79 -8.91
CA ILE A 134 38.60 5.93 -9.76
C ILE A 134 37.12 6.21 -9.46
N LYS A 135 36.44 6.97 -10.33
CA LYS A 135 35.04 7.41 -10.11
C LYS A 135 34.09 6.27 -9.78
N GLU A 136 34.17 5.16 -10.51
CA GLU A 136 33.25 4.03 -10.29
C GLU A 136 33.47 3.36 -8.93
N SER A 137 34.73 3.17 -8.51
CA SER A 137 35.04 2.64 -7.18
C SER A 137 34.59 3.58 -6.07
N ILE A 138 34.73 4.90 -6.25
CA ILE A 138 34.22 5.88 -5.28
C ILE A 138 32.69 5.83 -5.21
N ARG A 139 32.01 5.73 -6.35
CA ARG A 139 30.55 5.62 -6.43
C ARG A 139 30.05 4.37 -5.71
N MET A 140 30.66 3.22 -5.99
CA MET A 140 30.33 1.96 -5.33
C MET A 140 30.64 1.99 -3.83
N GLY A 141 31.79 2.56 -3.43
CA GLY A 141 32.10 2.72 -2.01
C GLY A 141 31.08 3.58 -1.25
N TYR A 142 30.55 4.65 -1.85
CA TYR A 142 29.45 5.42 -1.25
C TYR A 142 28.13 4.65 -1.21
N ASN A 143 27.82 3.83 -2.22
CA ASN A 143 26.66 2.94 -2.18
C ASN A 143 26.79 1.91 -1.06
N ASP A 144 27.94 1.25 -0.92
CA ASP A 144 28.18 0.24 0.11
C ASP A 144 28.05 0.82 1.53
N ILE A 145 28.54 2.05 1.73
CA ILE A 145 28.35 2.80 2.98
C ILE A 145 26.87 3.15 3.19
N GLY A 146 26.17 3.56 2.14
CA GLY A 146 24.72 3.82 2.18
C GLY A 146 23.93 2.58 2.59
N ASP A 147 24.19 1.45 1.95
CA ASP A 147 23.56 0.15 2.23
C ASP A 147 23.86 -0.32 3.65
N PHE A 148 25.11 -0.12 4.11
CA PHE A 148 25.51 -0.38 5.50
C PHE A 148 24.67 0.45 6.49
N PHE A 149 24.61 1.77 6.32
CA PHE A 149 23.84 2.62 7.23
C PHE A 149 22.33 2.33 7.17
N TYR A 150 21.81 2.03 5.99
CA TYR A 150 20.41 1.66 5.80
C TYR A 150 20.06 0.36 6.56
N ALA A 151 20.89 -0.67 6.44
CA ALA A 151 20.70 -1.95 7.13
C ALA A 151 20.72 -1.80 8.67
N HIS A 152 21.53 -0.87 9.20
CA HIS A 152 21.63 -0.61 10.65
C HIS A 152 20.64 0.46 11.14
N GLY A 153 19.73 0.94 10.28
CA GLY A 153 18.70 1.90 10.63
C GLY A 153 19.15 3.35 10.79
N HIS A 154 20.36 3.69 10.37
CA HIS A 154 20.88 5.06 10.33
C HIS A 154 20.47 5.77 9.02
N LEU A 155 19.17 5.98 8.83
CA LEU A 155 18.58 6.47 7.58
C LEU A 155 19.12 7.83 7.12
N SER A 156 19.39 8.75 8.05
CA SER A 156 19.95 10.08 7.72
C SER A 156 21.36 10.00 7.12
N GLU A 157 22.19 9.07 7.60
CA GLU A 157 23.55 8.88 7.07
C GLU A 157 23.54 8.07 5.77
N ALA A 158 22.62 7.11 5.64
CA ALA A 158 22.36 6.41 4.38
C ALA A 158 21.97 7.40 3.27
N PHE A 159 21.02 8.29 3.54
CA PHE A 159 20.58 9.33 2.61
C PHE A 159 21.75 10.22 2.14
N LYS A 160 22.58 10.69 3.08
CA LYS A 160 23.77 11.50 2.76
C LYS A 160 24.75 10.73 1.86
N SER A 161 24.97 9.45 2.15
CA SER A 161 25.90 8.60 1.40
C SER A 161 25.42 8.35 -0.02
N TYR A 162 24.14 8.02 -0.22
CA TYR A 162 23.55 7.86 -1.55
C TYR A 162 23.58 9.16 -2.36
N ILE A 163 23.29 10.33 -1.76
CA ILE A 163 23.37 11.60 -2.51
C ILE A 163 24.79 11.93 -2.95
N ARG A 164 25.81 11.56 -2.16
CA ARG A 164 27.23 11.77 -2.52
C ARG A 164 27.63 11.01 -3.78
N THR A 165 26.95 9.93 -4.15
CA THR A 165 27.25 9.20 -5.39
C THR A 165 26.99 10.05 -6.64
N ARG A 166 26.16 11.10 -6.55
CA ARG A 166 25.77 11.99 -7.65
C ARG A 166 26.97 12.51 -8.43
N ASP A 167 28.01 12.94 -7.74
CA ASP A 167 29.17 13.59 -8.36
C ASP A 167 30.07 12.58 -9.10
N TYR A 168 29.82 11.29 -8.90
CA TYR A 168 30.55 10.16 -9.49
C TYR A 168 29.70 9.35 -10.48
N CYS A 169 28.45 9.75 -10.75
CA CYS A 169 27.62 9.15 -11.78
C CYS A 169 28.15 9.51 -13.18
N THR A 170 28.38 8.49 -14.01
CA THR A 170 28.89 8.64 -15.39
C THR A 170 27.90 8.17 -16.45
N THR A 171 26.88 7.41 -16.05
CA THR A 171 25.83 6.89 -16.93
C THR A 171 24.44 7.24 -16.39
N SER A 172 23.44 7.25 -17.26
CA SER A 172 22.03 7.37 -16.88
C SER A 172 21.59 6.32 -15.87
N LYS A 173 22.07 5.08 -16.02
CA LYS A 173 21.80 3.98 -15.08
C LYS A 173 22.30 4.32 -13.67
N HIS A 174 23.46 4.96 -13.53
CA HIS A 174 23.97 5.38 -12.22
C HIS A 174 23.08 6.46 -11.60
N ILE A 175 22.58 7.40 -12.40
CA ILE A 175 21.67 8.46 -11.93
C ILE A 175 20.36 7.84 -11.45
N VAL A 176 19.77 6.94 -12.23
CA VAL A 176 18.50 6.28 -11.91
C VAL A 176 18.64 5.42 -10.65
N GLN A 177 19.71 4.62 -10.54
CA GLN A 177 19.97 3.81 -9.35
C GLN A 177 20.10 4.67 -8.08
N MET A 178 20.86 5.76 -8.15
CA MET A 178 20.96 6.72 -7.05
C MET A 178 19.60 7.30 -6.69
N CYS A 179 18.79 7.72 -7.68
CA CYS A 179 17.44 8.23 -7.42
C CYS A 179 16.58 7.19 -6.70
N MET A 180 16.66 5.91 -7.09
CA MET A 180 15.91 4.82 -6.44
C MET A 180 16.30 4.63 -4.97
N HIS A 181 17.60 4.63 -4.64
CA HIS A 181 18.04 4.55 -3.25
C HIS A 181 17.59 5.77 -2.43
N VAL A 182 17.72 6.98 -3.00
CA VAL A 182 17.29 8.20 -2.33
C VAL A 182 15.76 8.21 -2.11
N ILE A 183 14.97 7.74 -3.08
CA ILE A 183 13.52 7.60 -2.95
C ILE A 183 13.17 6.64 -1.80
N LEU A 184 13.79 5.45 -1.77
CA LEU A 184 13.56 4.45 -0.71
C LEU A 184 13.78 5.05 0.68
N VAL A 185 14.96 5.63 0.92
CA VAL A 185 15.29 6.23 2.22
C VAL A 185 14.39 7.43 2.54
N SER A 186 14.01 8.22 1.53
CA SER A 186 13.13 9.38 1.74
C SER A 186 11.72 8.97 2.14
N ILE A 187 11.20 7.85 1.62
CA ILE A 187 9.89 7.30 2.03
C ILE A 187 9.95 6.90 3.50
N GLU A 188 11.01 6.21 3.92
CA GLU A 188 11.17 5.78 5.32
C GLU A 188 11.40 6.93 6.30
N LEU A 189 12.01 8.03 5.85
CA LEU A 189 12.15 9.27 6.61
C LEU A 189 10.86 10.13 6.60
N GLY A 190 9.83 9.75 5.85
CA GLY A 190 8.60 10.54 5.66
C GLY A 190 8.80 11.84 4.86
N GLN A 191 9.90 11.96 4.11
CA GLN A 191 10.27 13.17 3.36
C GLN A 191 9.77 13.12 1.91
N PHE A 192 8.45 13.17 1.70
CA PHE A 192 7.82 13.00 0.38
C PHE A 192 8.11 14.12 -0.64
N ALA A 193 8.57 15.28 -0.18
CA ALA A 193 9.08 16.34 -1.06
C ALA A 193 10.33 15.86 -1.83
N HIS A 194 11.26 15.17 -1.15
CA HIS A 194 12.42 14.57 -1.79
C HIS A 194 12.00 13.47 -2.77
N VAL A 195 11.05 12.61 -2.38
CA VAL A 195 10.52 11.56 -3.28
C VAL A 195 10.04 12.16 -4.61
N THR A 196 9.23 13.21 -4.55
CA THR A 196 8.73 13.88 -5.77
C THR A 196 9.87 14.41 -6.64
N ASN A 197 10.86 15.08 -6.03
CA ASN A 197 11.99 15.66 -6.76
C ASN A 197 12.86 14.58 -7.43
N TYR A 198 13.16 13.49 -6.73
CA TYR A 198 14.00 12.41 -7.26
C TYR A 198 13.27 11.51 -8.25
N VAL A 199 11.94 11.36 -8.13
CA VAL A 199 11.10 10.75 -9.18
C VAL A 199 11.21 11.57 -10.46
N SER A 200 10.95 12.89 -10.41
CA SER A 200 11.03 13.75 -11.58
C SER A 200 12.44 13.74 -12.20
N LYS A 201 13.49 13.72 -11.37
CA LYS A 201 14.87 13.61 -11.84
C LYS A 201 15.15 12.29 -12.55
N ALA A 202 14.66 11.17 -12.03
CA ALA A 202 14.81 9.87 -12.68
C ALA A 202 14.07 9.82 -14.02
N GLU A 203 12.82 10.30 -14.07
CA GLU A 203 11.99 10.33 -15.29
C GLU A 203 12.55 11.24 -16.40
N GLN A 204 13.31 12.29 -16.04
CA GLN A 204 13.94 13.21 -16.99
C GLN A 204 15.29 12.72 -17.52
N THR A 205 15.75 11.54 -17.09
CA THR A 205 17.01 10.97 -17.59
C THR A 205 16.82 10.52 -19.05
N PRO A 206 17.75 10.85 -19.98
CA PRO A 206 17.50 10.73 -21.42
C PRO A 206 17.37 9.29 -21.96
N ASP A 207 17.85 8.29 -21.22
CA ASP A 207 17.78 6.89 -21.65
C ASP A 207 16.42 6.26 -21.35
N THR A 208 15.99 5.34 -22.22
CA THR A 208 14.79 4.54 -21.99
C THR A 208 14.91 3.74 -20.70
N LEU A 209 13.98 3.99 -19.78
CA LEU A 209 13.92 3.31 -18.50
C LEU A 209 13.29 1.92 -18.67
N ASP A 210 13.79 0.98 -17.87
CA ASP A 210 13.20 -0.35 -17.76
C ASP A 210 11.76 -0.27 -17.22
N ALA A 211 10.87 -1.13 -17.70
CA ALA A 211 9.45 -1.12 -17.33
C ALA A 211 9.23 -1.28 -15.82
N VAL A 212 10.06 -2.10 -15.14
CA VAL A 212 10.01 -2.27 -13.68
C VAL A 212 10.37 -0.95 -12.99
N ILE A 213 11.41 -0.25 -13.46
CA ILE A 213 11.81 1.04 -12.90
C ILE A 213 10.71 2.07 -13.08
N VAL A 214 10.09 2.12 -14.27
CA VAL A 214 8.96 3.01 -14.53
C VAL A 214 7.81 2.71 -13.57
N ALA A 215 7.46 1.43 -13.37
CA ALA A 215 6.42 1.04 -12.43
C ALA A 215 6.75 1.47 -10.99
N LYS A 216 8.00 1.26 -10.53
CA LYS A 216 8.45 1.72 -9.20
C LYS A 216 8.34 3.24 -9.04
N LEU A 217 8.78 4.01 -10.04
CA LEU A 217 8.71 5.47 -10.02
C LEU A 217 7.27 5.97 -9.99
N ARG A 218 6.36 5.35 -10.76
CA ARG A 218 4.93 5.68 -10.75
C ARG A 218 4.28 5.38 -9.41
N ALA A 219 4.58 4.22 -8.81
CA ALA A 219 4.08 3.86 -7.49
C ALA A 219 4.60 4.83 -6.40
N ALA A 220 5.90 5.15 -6.42
CA ALA A 220 6.50 6.13 -5.49
C ALA A 220 5.92 7.54 -5.65
N ALA A 221 5.66 7.97 -6.90
CA ALA A 221 4.99 9.23 -7.18
C ALA A 221 3.54 9.24 -6.68
N GLY A 222 2.83 8.13 -6.82
CA GLY A 222 1.47 7.94 -6.28
C GLY A 222 1.47 8.12 -4.77
N LEU A 223 2.41 7.45 -4.09
CA LEU A 223 2.56 7.53 -2.63
C LEU A 223 2.88 8.95 -2.16
N ALA A 224 3.83 9.64 -2.79
CA ALA A 224 4.15 11.03 -2.44
C ALA A 224 2.96 12.00 -2.66
N ASN A 225 2.14 11.78 -3.68
CA ASN A 225 0.94 12.56 -3.90
C ASN A 225 -0.18 12.23 -2.89
N LEU A 226 -0.29 10.97 -2.45
CA LEU A 226 -1.24 10.55 -1.42
C LEU A 226 -0.94 11.29 -0.10
N GLU A 227 0.32 11.25 0.34
CA GLU A 227 0.80 11.86 1.59
C GLU A 227 0.66 13.39 1.58
N THR A 228 0.78 14.01 0.41
CA THR A 228 0.50 15.45 0.23
C THR A 228 -0.98 15.76 0.00
N LYS A 229 -1.88 14.79 0.19
CA LYS A 229 -3.35 14.88 0.06
C LYS A 229 -3.83 15.29 -1.34
N LYS A 230 -3.00 15.09 -2.37
CA LYS A 230 -3.31 15.37 -3.77
C LYS A 230 -3.93 14.12 -4.42
N TYR A 231 -5.09 13.68 -3.93
CA TYR A 231 -5.71 12.40 -4.29
C TYR A 231 -5.92 12.21 -5.80
N LYS A 232 -6.29 13.28 -6.52
CA LYS A 232 -6.46 13.19 -7.99
C LYS A 232 -5.17 12.87 -8.74
N LEU A 233 -4.05 13.43 -8.29
CA LEU A 233 -2.74 13.14 -8.88
C LEU A 233 -2.23 11.77 -8.43
N ALA A 234 -2.46 11.42 -7.16
CA ALA A 234 -2.13 10.10 -6.62
C ALA A 234 -2.82 8.99 -7.42
N ALA A 235 -4.14 9.11 -7.62
CA ALA A 235 -4.93 8.18 -8.44
C ALA A 235 -4.32 8.00 -9.83
N ARG A 236 -4.02 9.09 -10.54
CA ARG A 236 -3.41 9.02 -11.88
C ARG A 236 -2.10 8.24 -11.87
N LYS A 237 -1.23 8.47 -10.88
CA LYS A 237 0.06 7.79 -10.78
C LYS A 237 -0.06 6.30 -10.43
N PHE A 238 -0.98 5.92 -9.54
CA PHE A 238 -1.26 4.51 -9.27
C PHE A 238 -1.85 3.80 -10.49
N LEU A 239 -2.78 4.43 -11.21
CA LEU A 239 -3.40 3.87 -12.42
C LEU A 239 -2.44 3.76 -13.62
N GLU A 240 -1.39 4.60 -13.65
CA GLU A 240 -0.28 4.56 -14.61
C GLU A 240 0.79 3.51 -14.26
N THR A 241 0.70 2.86 -13.09
CA THR A 241 1.67 1.85 -12.66
C THR A 241 1.45 0.56 -13.46
N GLY A 242 2.52 0.05 -14.08
CA GLY A 242 2.48 -1.15 -14.89
C GLY A 242 2.47 -2.45 -14.06
N PRO A 243 1.91 -3.55 -14.58
CA PRO A 243 1.85 -4.85 -13.89
C PRO A 243 3.24 -5.44 -13.58
N GLU A 244 4.29 -4.95 -14.25
CA GLU A 244 5.69 -5.31 -14.02
C GLU A 244 6.16 -4.97 -12.59
N LEU A 245 5.40 -4.15 -11.86
CA LEU A 245 5.65 -3.90 -10.45
C LEU A 245 5.71 -5.21 -9.66
N GLY A 246 4.76 -6.13 -9.86
CA GLY A 246 4.70 -7.44 -9.18
C GLY A 246 5.15 -7.38 -7.71
N SER A 247 6.07 -8.25 -7.33
CA SER A 247 6.78 -8.22 -6.04
C SER A 247 8.11 -7.46 -6.09
N ASN A 248 8.43 -6.80 -7.21
CA ASN A 248 9.72 -6.15 -7.44
C ASN A 248 9.92 -4.91 -6.55
N TYR A 249 8.87 -4.38 -5.91
CA TYR A 249 8.93 -3.18 -5.06
C TYR A 249 8.36 -3.39 -3.66
N SER A 250 8.37 -4.65 -3.19
CA SER A 250 7.87 -5.05 -1.87
C SER A 250 8.57 -4.34 -0.70
N GLU A 251 9.75 -3.77 -0.92
CA GLU A 251 10.47 -2.91 0.04
C GLU A 251 9.76 -1.56 0.31
N VAL A 252 8.77 -1.18 -0.51
CA VAL A 252 7.98 0.06 -0.36
C VAL A 252 6.48 -0.21 -0.37
N ILE A 253 5.96 -0.88 -1.40
CA ILE A 253 4.52 -0.99 -1.67
C ILE A 253 4.17 -2.31 -2.35
N ALA A 254 3.07 -2.92 -1.93
CA ALA A 254 2.53 -4.13 -2.53
C ALA A 254 1.62 -3.81 -3.73
N PRO A 255 1.42 -4.73 -4.69
CA PRO A 255 0.48 -4.51 -5.79
C PRO A 255 -0.98 -4.38 -5.29
N GLN A 256 -1.33 -5.02 -4.18
CA GLN A 256 -2.62 -4.86 -3.50
C GLN A 256 -2.82 -3.41 -3.02
N ASP A 257 -1.77 -2.80 -2.44
CA ASP A 257 -1.81 -1.39 -2.02
C ASP A 257 -2.06 -0.46 -3.21
N VAL A 258 -1.41 -0.72 -4.36
CA VAL A 258 -1.62 0.06 -5.59
C VAL A 258 -3.08 -0.01 -6.05
N ALA A 259 -3.70 -1.19 -5.98
CA ALA A 259 -5.12 -1.39 -6.29
C ALA A 259 -6.01 -0.55 -5.36
N VAL A 260 -5.81 -0.69 -4.04
CA VAL A 260 -6.61 -0.01 -3.02
C VAL A 260 -6.43 1.50 -3.09
N TYR A 261 -5.19 1.99 -3.08
CA TYR A 261 -4.88 3.43 -3.06
C TYR A 261 -5.34 4.08 -4.36
N GLY A 262 -5.08 3.44 -5.50
CA GLY A 262 -5.50 3.92 -6.81
C GLY A 262 -7.02 4.02 -6.92
N ALA A 263 -7.74 2.96 -6.52
CA ALA A 263 -9.20 2.91 -6.61
C ALA A 263 -9.89 3.92 -5.68
N LEU A 264 -9.49 3.99 -4.40
CA LEU A 264 -10.11 4.92 -3.44
C LEU A 264 -9.82 6.38 -3.82
N CYS A 265 -8.59 6.69 -4.22
CA CYS A 265 -8.25 8.03 -4.69
C CYS A 265 -9.03 8.38 -5.97
N ALA A 266 -9.19 7.43 -6.91
CA ALA A 266 -9.95 7.65 -8.14
C ALA A 266 -11.44 7.89 -7.83
N LEU A 267 -12.05 7.06 -6.99
CA LEU A 267 -13.47 7.21 -6.61
C LEU A 267 -13.75 8.55 -5.93
N ALA A 268 -12.87 8.99 -5.03
CA ALA A 268 -13.01 10.29 -4.39
C ALA A 268 -12.91 11.45 -5.40
N SER A 269 -12.01 11.36 -6.38
CA SER A 269 -11.56 12.55 -7.14
C SER A 269 -11.94 12.61 -8.63
N PHE A 270 -12.15 11.49 -9.31
CA PHE A 270 -12.40 11.43 -10.76
C PHE A 270 -13.87 11.64 -11.10
N ASP A 271 -14.19 12.30 -12.21
CA ASP A 271 -15.56 12.30 -12.70
C ASP A 271 -15.94 10.94 -13.33
N ARG A 272 -17.21 10.79 -13.73
CA ARG A 272 -17.74 9.54 -14.29
C ARG A 272 -17.04 9.11 -15.59
N SER A 273 -16.57 10.05 -16.40
CA SER A 273 -15.85 9.78 -17.65
C SER A 273 -14.42 9.32 -17.38
N GLU A 274 -13.72 10.01 -16.47
CA GLU A 274 -12.40 9.62 -15.99
C GLU A 274 -12.43 8.24 -15.32
N LEU A 275 -13.44 7.94 -14.50
CA LEU A 275 -13.56 6.63 -13.84
C LEU A 275 -13.75 5.50 -14.85
N LYS A 276 -14.60 5.69 -15.87
CA LYS A 276 -14.77 4.71 -16.94
C LYS A 276 -13.46 4.49 -17.71
N SER A 277 -12.88 5.56 -18.25
CA SER A 277 -11.74 5.47 -19.16
C SER A 277 -10.45 5.04 -18.47
N LYS A 278 -10.19 5.50 -17.24
CA LYS A 278 -8.90 5.29 -16.55
C LYS A 278 -8.89 4.15 -15.55
N VAL A 279 -10.05 3.67 -15.11
CA VAL A 279 -10.15 2.59 -14.11
C VAL A 279 -10.83 1.36 -14.69
N ILE A 280 -12.06 1.49 -15.20
CA ILE A 280 -12.86 0.34 -15.66
C ILE A 280 -12.33 -0.22 -16.98
N ASP A 281 -12.04 0.65 -17.95
CA ASP A 281 -11.56 0.26 -19.28
C ASP A 281 -10.02 0.08 -19.30
N ASN A 282 -9.33 0.36 -18.18
CA ASN A 282 -7.87 0.27 -18.07
C ASN A 282 -7.45 -1.18 -17.76
N ILE A 283 -6.98 -1.87 -18.79
CA ILE A 283 -6.55 -3.28 -18.72
C ILE A 283 -5.40 -3.47 -17.72
N ASN A 284 -4.44 -2.54 -17.67
CA ASN A 284 -3.30 -2.64 -16.77
C ASN A 284 -3.76 -2.56 -15.31
N PHE A 285 -4.64 -1.62 -15.00
CA PHE A 285 -5.14 -1.45 -13.64
C PHE A 285 -6.09 -2.58 -13.22
N ARG A 286 -6.81 -3.18 -14.18
CA ARG A 286 -7.64 -4.35 -13.92
C ARG A 286 -6.85 -5.51 -13.31
N ASN A 287 -5.61 -5.75 -13.75
CA ASN A 287 -4.75 -6.79 -13.16
C ASN A 287 -4.52 -6.56 -11.65
N PHE A 288 -4.39 -5.30 -11.22
CA PHE A 288 -4.27 -4.96 -9.80
C PHE A 288 -5.61 -5.14 -9.06
N LEU A 289 -6.73 -4.73 -9.66
CA LEU A 289 -8.06 -4.91 -9.07
C LEU A 289 -8.45 -6.39 -8.89
N GLU A 290 -7.95 -7.28 -9.74
CA GLU A 290 -8.17 -8.73 -9.60
C GLU A 290 -7.50 -9.31 -8.34
N LEU A 291 -6.47 -8.65 -7.80
CA LEU A 291 -5.85 -9.02 -6.52
C LEU A 291 -6.72 -8.67 -5.30
N VAL A 292 -7.64 -7.71 -5.44
CA VAL A 292 -8.52 -7.25 -4.36
C VAL A 292 -9.97 -7.16 -4.88
N PRO A 293 -10.68 -8.31 -5.00
CA PRO A 293 -11.99 -8.38 -5.63
C PRO A 293 -13.03 -7.44 -5.03
N GLU A 294 -13.00 -7.20 -3.72
CA GLU A 294 -13.92 -6.25 -3.08
C GLU A 294 -13.77 -4.82 -3.57
N VAL A 295 -12.54 -4.36 -3.80
CA VAL A 295 -12.28 -3.02 -4.32
C VAL A 295 -12.77 -2.92 -5.77
N ARG A 296 -12.64 -4.01 -6.53
CA ARG A 296 -13.20 -4.10 -7.89
C ARG A 296 -14.72 -3.97 -7.88
N GLU A 297 -15.41 -4.74 -7.03
CA GLU A 297 -16.87 -4.66 -6.90
C GLU A 297 -17.33 -3.28 -6.42
N LEU A 298 -16.60 -2.68 -5.48
CA LEU A 298 -16.84 -1.33 -5.00
C LEU A 298 -16.78 -0.29 -6.13
N VAL A 299 -15.76 -0.34 -7.00
CA VAL A 299 -15.66 0.54 -8.17
C VAL A 299 -16.82 0.31 -9.16
N ASN A 300 -17.15 -0.95 -9.42
CA ASN A 300 -18.25 -1.32 -10.33
C ASN A 300 -19.61 -0.86 -9.81
N ASP A 301 -19.88 -1.03 -8.52
CA ASP A 301 -21.12 -0.60 -7.87
C ASP A 301 -21.26 0.91 -7.87
N PHE A 302 -20.17 1.64 -7.60
CA PHE A 302 -20.17 3.09 -7.69
C PHE A 302 -20.52 3.56 -9.12
N TYR A 303 -19.91 2.94 -10.13
CA TYR A 303 -20.18 3.30 -11.53
C TYR A 303 -21.60 2.91 -11.99
N ALA A 304 -22.11 1.76 -11.53
CA ALA A 304 -23.46 1.28 -11.79
C ALA A 304 -24.54 2.03 -10.99
N SER A 305 -24.17 3.06 -10.23
CA SER A 305 -25.06 3.84 -9.35
C SER A 305 -25.73 3.02 -8.24
N ARG A 306 -25.13 1.88 -7.85
CA ARG A 306 -25.56 1.04 -6.72
C ARG A 306 -24.87 1.49 -5.43
N TYR A 307 -25.17 2.72 -4.99
CA TYR A 307 -24.43 3.37 -3.90
C TYR A 307 -24.58 2.67 -2.54
N GLY A 308 -25.71 2.02 -2.25
CA GLY A 308 -25.88 1.25 -1.01
C GLY A 308 -24.87 0.12 -0.88
N SER A 309 -24.77 -0.73 -1.91
CA SER A 309 -23.78 -1.82 -1.98
C SER A 309 -22.34 -1.30 -1.96
N CYS A 310 -22.05 -0.22 -2.70
CA CYS A 310 -20.73 0.43 -2.66
C CYS A 310 -20.33 0.88 -1.24
N LEU A 311 -21.25 1.49 -0.49
CA LEU A 311 -20.99 1.94 0.89
C LEU A 311 -20.84 0.77 1.87
N GLU A 312 -21.52 -0.35 1.63
CA GLU A 312 -21.31 -1.58 2.40
C GLU A 312 -19.90 -2.14 2.20
N HIS A 313 -19.43 -2.21 0.95
CA HIS A 313 -18.07 -2.62 0.65
C HIS A 313 -17.03 -1.70 1.31
N LEU A 314 -17.27 -0.37 1.31
CA LEU A 314 -16.41 0.57 2.02
C LEU A 314 -16.36 0.29 3.53
N GLU A 315 -17.50 0.17 4.19
CA GLU A 315 -17.54 -0.10 5.63
C GLU A 315 -16.95 -1.47 5.99
N LYS A 316 -17.06 -2.46 5.09
CA LYS A 316 -16.43 -3.78 5.27
C LYS A 316 -14.91 -3.73 5.21
N LEU A 317 -14.34 -2.94 4.29
CA LEU A 317 -12.88 -2.78 4.13
C LEU A 317 -12.25 -1.91 5.23
N LYS A 318 -13.02 -0.96 5.77
CA LYS A 318 -12.57 0.06 6.71
C LYS A 318 -11.72 -0.45 7.89
N PRO A 319 -12.06 -1.55 8.58
CA PRO A 319 -11.26 -2.01 9.71
C PRO A 319 -9.83 -2.41 9.30
N ASN A 320 -9.66 -3.05 8.14
CA ASN A 320 -8.35 -3.44 7.62
C ASN A 320 -7.57 -2.24 7.11
N LEU A 321 -8.24 -1.34 6.38
CA LEU A 321 -7.59 -0.14 5.87
C LEU A 321 -7.13 0.80 6.99
N LEU A 322 -7.84 0.80 8.13
CA LEU A 322 -7.41 1.51 9.31
C LEU A 322 -6.10 0.97 9.87
N LEU A 323 -5.66 -0.23 9.51
CA LEU A 323 -4.37 -0.79 9.92
C LEU A 323 -3.25 -0.57 8.89
N ASP A 324 -3.55 0.11 7.78
CA ASP A 324 -2.54 0.47 6.80
C ASP A 324 -1.74 1.72 7.20
N ILE A 325 -0.42 1.65 7.03
CA ILE A 325 0.54 2.67 7.48
C ILE A 325 0.40 3.99 6.72
N HIS A 326 0.10 3.96 5.42
CA HIS A 326 0.04 5.15 4.57
C HIS A 326 -1.39 5.65 4.44
N LEU A 327 -2.36 4.74 4.30
CA LEU A 327 -3.72 5.12 3.95
C LEU A 327 -4.53 5.66 5.14
N ARG A 328 -4.22 5.24 6.38
CA ARG A 328 -5.03 5.56 7.58
C ARG A 328 -5.39 7.04 7.68
N GLU A 329 -4.40 7.92 7.56
CA GLU A 329 -4.61 9.36 7.76
C GLU A 329 -5.52 10.00 6.70
N HIS A 330 -5.69 9.33 5.56
CA HIS A 330 -6.49 9.79 4.43
C HIS A 330 -7.90 9.19 4.42
N LEU A 331 -8.14 8.08 5.12
CA LEU A 331 -9.41 7.34 5.05
C LEU A 331 -10.62 8.21 5.37
N GLY A 332 -10.53 9.04 6.42
CA GLY A 332 -11.63 9.93 6.79
C GLY A 332 -12.01 10.88 5.65
N THR A 333 -11.02 11.49 5.00
CA THR A 333 -11.26 12.39 3.86
C THR A 333 -11.76 11.63 2.64
N LEU A 334 -11.12 10.51 2.28
CA LEU A 334 -11.49 9.72 1.10
C LEU A 334 -12.91 9.17 1.22
N TYR A 335 -13.31 8.63 2.37
CA TYR A 335 -14.64 8.07 2.58
C TYR A 335 -15.72 9.16 2.51
N ASN A 336 -15.46 10.31 3.13
CA ASN A 336 -16.36 11.45 3.06
C ASN A 336 -16.51 11.97 1.63
N ASP A 337 -15.41 12.10 0.88
CA ASP A 337 -15.45 12.56 -0.51
C ASP A 337 -16.19 11.58 -1.42
N ILE A 338 -15.97 10.27 -1.27
CA ILE A 338 -16.71 9.24 -2.01
C ILE A 338 -18.21 9.31 -1.69
N ARG A 339 -18.57 9.40 -0.41
CA ARG A 339 -19.97 9.50 0.03
C ARG A 339 -20.64 10.76 -0.52
N HIS A 340 -20.01 11.92 -0.37
CA HIS A 340 -20.52 13.18 -0.92
C HIS A 340 -20.72 13.11 -2.43
N LYS A 341 -19.76 12.51 -3.14
CA LYS A 341 -19.85 12.34 -4.60
C LYS A 341 -20.98 11.41 -5.00
N ALA A 342 -21.21 10.32 -4.27
CA ALA A 342 -22.37 9.44 -4.48
C ALA A 342 -23.69 10.20 -4.29
N ILE A 343 -23.80 11.01 -3.23
CA ILE A 343 -24.98 11.85 -2.96
C ILE A 343 -25.25 12.84 -4.11
N ILE A 344 -24.20 13.50 -4.61
CA ILE A 344 -24.30 14.42 -5.75
C ILE A 344 -24.76 13.66 -7.00
N GLN A 345 -24.12 12.54 -7.34
CA GLN A 345 -24.49 11.78 -8.54
C GLN A 345 -25.87 11.15 -8.45
N TYR A 346 -26.32 10.79 -7.25
CA TYR A 346 -27.68 10.30 -7.02
C TYR A 346 -28.72 11.39 -7.22
N THR A 347 -28.46 12.62 -6.77
CA THR A 347 -29.45 13.73 -6.79
C THR A 347 -29.54 14.43 -8.14
N LEU A 348 -28.43 14.57 -8.88
CA LEU A 348 -28.37 15.32 -10.14
C LEU A 348 -29.41 14.93 -11.22
N PRO A 349 -29.74 13.64 -11.43
CA PRO A 349 -30.73 13.25 -12.44
C PRO A 349 -32.18 13.60 -12.07
N PHE A 350 -32.48 13.87 -10.80
CA PHE A 350 -33.85 14.02 -10.31
C PHE A 350 -34.20 15.48 -10.03
N ILE A 351 -35.44 15.84 -10.38
CA ILE A 351 -36.00 17.18 -10.08
C ILE A 351 -36.48 17.26 -8.62
N SER A 352 -36.95 16.14 -8.08
CA SER A 352 -37.39 15.97 -6.69
C SER A 352 -36.96 14.57 -6.24
N VAL A 353 -36.48 14.47 -5.00
CA VAL A 353 -36.00 13.22 -4.40
C VAL A 353 -36.73 13.01 -3.08
N ASP A 354 -37.36 11.84 -2.91
CA ASP A 354 -37.88 11.43 -1.60
C ASP A 354 -36.71 11.08 -0.67
N LEU A 355 -36.63 11.81 0.44
CA LEU A 355 -35.57 11.66 1.43
C LEU A 355 -35.63 10.31 2.14
N ASN A 356 -36.80 9.68 2.27
CA ASN A 356 -36.92 8.36 2.90
C ASN A 356 -36.28 7.27 2.01
N THR A 357 -36.62 7.29 0.72
CA THR A 357 -36.01 6.40 -0.28
C THR A 357 -34.50 6.62 -0.37
N MET A 358 -34.05 7.88 -0.36
CA MET A 358 -32.61 8.19 -0.39
C MET A 358 -31.89 7.75 0.90
N ALA A 359 -32.49 7.98 2.06
CA ALA A 359 -31.93 7.55 3.34
C ALA A 359 -31.78 6.01 3.40
N SER A 360 -32.77 5.27 2.89
CA SER A 360 -32.70 3.82 2.73
C SER A 360 -31.55 3.40 1.79
N ALA A 361 -31.42 4.04 0.62
CA ALA A 361 -30.37 3.73 -0.34
C ALA A 361 -28.95 4.01 0.19
N PHE A 362 -28.78 5.01 1.04
CA PHE A 362 -27.50 5.40 1.64
C PHE A 362 -27.25 4.81 3.04
N LYS A 363 -28.16 3.92 3.50
CA LYS A 363 -28.16 3.32 4.85
C LYS A 363 -27.95 4.35 5.96
N SER A 364 -28.60 5.49 5.84
CA SER A 364 -28.50 6.60 6.78
C SER A 364 -29.88 6.98 7.33
N SER A 365 -29.91 7.85 8.33
CA SER A 365 -31.17 8.46 8.78
C SER A 365 -31.46 9.72 7.97
N VAL A 366 -32.74 10.06 7.85
CA VAL A 366 -33.19 11.27 7.15
C VAL A 366 -32.52 12.52 7.74
N SER A 367 -32.46 12.64 9.07
CA SER A 367 -31.84 13.79 9.74
C SER A 367 -30.33 13.93 9.45
N MET A 368 -29.59 12.82 9.35
CA MET A 368 -28.17 12.86 8.99
C MET A 368 -27.99 13.25 7.53
N LEU A 369 -28.81 12.68 6.65
CA LEU A 369 -28.79 12.98 5.23
C LEU A 369 -29.14 14.45 4.95
N GLU A 370 -30.11 15.03 5.66
CA GLU A 370 -30.45 16.46 5.58
C GLU A 370 -29.26 17.36 5.94
N LYS A 371 -28.52 17.02 7.01
CA LYS A 371 -27.32 17.76 7.40
C LYS A 371 -26.22 17.66 6.34
N GLU A 372 -25.99 16.47 5.79
CA GLU A 372 -25.02 16.25 4.70
C GLU A 372 -25.40 17.03 3.44
N LEU A 373 -26.67 17.00 3.04
CA LEU A 373 -27.18 17.76 1.91
C LEU A 373 -27.07 19.27 2.13
N ALA A 374 -27.41 19.75 3.33
CA ALA A 374 -27.28 21.17 3.67
C ALA A 374 -25.82 21.63 3.58
N ALA A 375 -24.86 20.83 4.06
CA ALA A 375 -23.43 21.12 3.92
C ALA A 375 -23.00 21.19 2.45
N LEU A 376 -23.42 20.23 1.62
CA LEU A 376 -23.07 20.18 0.19
C LEU A 376 -23.66 21.34 -0.63
N ILE A 377 -24.86 21.80 -0.27
CA ILE A 377 -25.48 22.99 -0.86
C ILE A 377 -24.71 24.25 -0.45
N THR A 378 -24.36 24.37 0.83
CA THR A 378 -23.59 25.52 1.36
C THR A 378 -22.22 25.62 0.70
N GLU A 379 -21.58 24.48 0.39
CA GLU A 379 -20.31 24.41 -0.35
C GLU A 379 -20.44 24.64 -1.87
N ASN A 380 -21.64 24.94 -2.39
CA ASN A 380 -21.93 25.10 -3.82
C ASN A 380 -21.59 23.87 -4.69
N LYS A 381 -21.44 22.68 -4.09
CA LYS A 381 -21.19 21.44 -4.84
C LYS A 381 -22.45 20.87 -5.48
N ILE A 382 -23.62 21.25 -4.97
CA ILE A 382 -24.92 20.95 -5.54
C ILE A 382 -25.56 22.28 -5.97
N GLN A 383 -25.60 22.53 -7.28
CA GLN A 383 -26.33 23.67 -7.84
C GLN A 383 -27.79 23.29 -8.09
N VAL A 384 -28.54 23.04 -7.02
CA VAL A 384 -30.00 22.92 -7.10
C VAL A 384 -30.58 24.29 -6.75
N PRO A 385 -31.38 24.93 -7.60
CA PRO A 385 -31.98 26.21 -7.27
C PRO A 385 -32.82 26.05 -5.99
N LEU A 386 -32.49 26.84 -4.95
CA LEU A 386 -33.08 26.82 -3.60
C LEU A 386 -34.63 26.78 -3.59
N ARG A 387 -35.29 27.26 -4.65
CA ARG A 387 -36.75 27.22 -4.81
C ARG A 387 -37.35 25.83 -5.07
N ARG A 388 -36.57 24.81 -5.43
CA ARG A 388 -37.08 23.44 -5.70
C ARG A 388 -37.08 22.49 -4.49
N PHE A 389 -36.32 22.78 -3.43
CA PHE A 389 -36.32 21.96 -2.20
C PHE A 389 -37.30 22.45 -1.13
N LEU A 390 -37.77 23.70 -1.20
CA LEU A 390 -38.77 24.23 -0.25
C LEU A 390 -40.13 23.51 -0.32
N ILE A 391 -40.38 22.69 -1.34
CA ILE A 391 -41.58 21.86 -1.46
C ILE A 391 -41.43 20.53 -0.67
N LEU A 392 -40.23 20.14 -0.25
CA LEU A 392 -39.98 18.90 0.51
C LEU A 392 -39.96 19.08 2.05
N LEU A 393 -40.00 20.32 2.56
CA LEU A 393 -40.24 20.59 3.99
C LEU A 393 -41.74 20.63 4.35
N HIS A 394 -42.65 20.50 3.37
CA HIS A 394 -44.06 20.21 3.64
C HIS A 394 -44.24 18.70 3.82
N ILE A 395 -43.98 18.25 5.04
CA ILE A 395 -44.64 17.06 5.59
C ILE A 395 -46.14 17.43 5.66
N PRO A 396 -47.06 16.81 4.89
CA PRO A 396 -48.46 16.89 5.26
C PRO A 396 -48.64 16.02 6.49
N SER A 397 -49.19 16.67 7.52
CA SER A 397 -49.70 16.13 8.80
C SER A 397 -50.32 14.74 8.73
#